data_AF-A0A8B8XG64-F1
#
_entry.id   AF-A0A8B8XG64-F1
#
_cell.length_a   1.000
_cell.length_b   1.000
_cell.length_c   1.000
_cell.angle_alpha   90.00
_cell.angle_beta   90.00
_cell.angle_gamma   90.00
#
_symmetry.space_group_name_H-M   'P 1'
#
loop_
_entity.id
_entity.type
_entity.pdbx_description
1 polymer ?
#
loop_
_entity_poly.entity_id
_entity_poly.type
_entity_poly.pdbx_seq_one_letter_code
_entity_poly.pdbx_strand_id
1 'polypeptide(L)'
;MNFSEVFKLSSLLCKFSPDGKYLVWSLEQPEWHCKIDEGSAGLVASCWSPDGRHILNTTEFHLRITVWSLCTKSVSYIKYPKACQQGITFTRDGRYLALAERRDCKDYVSILVCSDWQLLRHFDTDTQDLAGIEWAPNGCVLAAWDSCLEYKILLYSLDGRLLSTFCAYEWSLGIKSVAWSPSSQFLAVGSYDGKVRILNHVTWKMITEFGHPATINNPKIVVYKEAEKSPPLVLGRLAFPPPRAAAGPLSSTESKYEVASVPVSLQTLKPAPDRANPRIGIGAMAFSPDSCFLATRSDSVPTAVWIWDIQKLRLLAALEQLSAVRCFQWDPRQARLAICTGGSKVYLWSPAGCVSVQVPGEGDFQVLSLCWHLSGDSLALLSKDHFCLCFLETEQGVGTAFGQRGDHT
;
A
#
# COMPACT_ATOMS: atom_id res chain seq x y z
N MET A 1 -0.91 15.84 2.66
CA MET A 1 -2.33 15.48 2.88
C MET A 1 -2.43 13.97 3.00
N ASN A 2 -2.78 13.42 4.17
CA ASN A 2 -3.04 11.98 4.29
C ASN A 2 -4.52 11.72 4.01
N PHE A 3 -4.89 11.70 2.73
CA PHE A 3 -6.15 11.08 2.28
C PHE A 3 -5.92 9.56 2.23
N SER A 4 -5.82 8.89 3.38
CA SER A 4 -5.36 7.49 3.40
C SER A 4 -6.40 6.42 3.75
N GLU A 5 -7.69 6.74 3.95
CA GLU A 5 -8.68 5.69 4.30
C GLU A 5 -10.06 5.80 3.64
N VAL A 6 -10.19 6.64 2.61
CA VAL A 6 -11.48 7.31 2.37
C VAL A 6 -12.25 6.79 1.17
N PHE A 7 -11.66 5.98 0.30
CA PHE A 7 -12.40 5.38 -0.81
C PHE A 7 -13.03 4.02 -0.49
N LYS A 8 -12.90 3.52 0.74
CA LYS A 8 -13.12 2.09 1.00
C LYS A 8 -14.52 1.67 1.44
N LEU A 9 -15.37 2.47 2.08
CA LEU A 9 -16.55 1.87 2.74
C LEU A 9 -17.86 2.65 2.68
N SER A 10 -17.80 3.93 2.42
CA SER A 10 -18.97 4.80 2.38
C SER A 10 -18.53 6.02 1.60
N SER A 11 -19.42 6.63 0.83
CA SER A 11 -19.21 7.86 0.06
C SER A 11 -18.86 9.06 0.95
N LEU A 12 -17.89 8.94 1.85
CA LEU A 12 -17.47 9.91 2.86
C LEU A 12 -16.04 10.31 2.52
N LEU A 13 -15.75 11.60 2.54
CA LEU A 13 -14.41 12.16 2.43
C LEU A 13 -13.87 12.43 3.84
N CYS A 14 -12.61 12.09 4.17
CA CYS A 14 -12.00 12.53 5.43
C CYS A 14 -10.71 13.32 5.21
N LYS A 15 -10.41 14.24 6.12
CA LYS A 15 -9.20 15.05 6.12
C LYS A 15 -8.72 15.28 7.54
N PHE A 16 -7.44 15.05 7.73
CA PHE A 16 -6.71 15.53 8.90
C PHE A 16 -6.31 16.99 8.67
N SER A 17 -6.74 17.89 9.56
CA SER A 17 -6.40 19.30 9.46
C SER A 17 -5.14 19.63 10.27
N PRO A 18 -4.33 20.63 9.84
CA PRO A 18 -3.11 21.00 10.55
C PRO A 18 -3.31 21.43 12.00
N ASP A 19 -4.53 21.85 12.37
CA ASP A 19 -4.93 22.24 13.73
C ASP A 19 -5.41 21.04 14.57
N GLY A 20 -5.09 19.80 14.15
CA GLY A 20 -5.31 18.59 14.95
C GLY A 20 -6.75 18.06 14.95
N LYS A 21 -7.59 18.51 14.02
CA LYS A 21 -8.98 18.03 13.91
C LYS A 21 -9.11 16.99 12.81
N TYR A 22 -10.09 16.12 13.00
CA TYR A 22 -10.51 15.16 11.98
C TYR A 22 -11.83 15.61 11.38
N LEU A 23 -11.83 15.92 10.10
CA LEU A 23 -12.98 16.39 9.36
C LEU A 23 -13.48 15.26 8.46
N VAL A 24 -14.79 15.05 8.45
CA VAL A 24 -15.46 14.07 7.60
C VAL A 24 -16.60 14.77 6.86
N TRP A 25 -16.73 14.50 5.57
CA TRP A 25 -17.82 14.98 4.71
C TRP A 25 -18.49 13.79 4.05
N SER A 26 -19.75 13.93 3.64
CA SER A 26 -20.39 12.99 2.72
C SER A 26 -20.37 13.54 1.30
N LEU A 27 -19.97 12.70 0.35
CA LEU A 27 -20.03 12.95 -1.09
C LEU A 27 -21.46 12.83 -1.62
N GLU A 28 -22.28 11.98 -1.01
CA GLU A 28 -23.70 11.84 -1.37
C GLU A 28 -24.54 12.97 -0.76
N GLN A 29 -24.17 13.43 0.43
CA GLN A 29 -24.89 14.45 1.19
C GLN A 29 -23.94 15.59 1.58
N PRO A 30 -23.75 16.60 0.72
CA PRO A 30 -22.77 17.67 0.95
C PRO A 30 -23.03 18.48 2.23
N GLU A 31 -24.27 18.52 2.71
CA GLU A 31 -24.64 19.18 3.97
C GLU A 31 -24.14 18.42 5.21
N TRP A 32 -23.98 17.09 5.11
CA TRP A 32 -23.51 16.30 6.22
C TRP A 32 -21.99 16.41 6.34
N HIS A 33 -21.56 16.93 7.49
CA HIS A 33 -20.17 16.98 7.88
C HIS A 33 -20.01 16.71 9.37
N CYS A 34 -18.94 16.00 9.72
CA CYS A 34 -18.57 15.72 11.09
C CYS A 34 -17.19 16.33 11.38
N LYS A 35 -17.07 16.98 12.53
CA LYS A 35 -15.79 17.46 13.06
C LYS A 35 -15.54 16.77 14.39
N ILE A 36 -14.43 16.04 14.45
CA ILE A 36 -13.94 15.41 15.68
C ILE A 36 -12.73 16.20 16.15
N ASP A 37 -12.78 16.61 17.42
CA ASP A 37 -11.77 17.43 18.06
C ASP A 37 -11.39 16.74 19.38
N GLU A 38 -10.12 16.31 19.47
CA GLU A 38 -9.58 15.69 20.69
C GLU A 38 -8.95 16.71 21.65
N GLY A 39 -9.16 18.00 21.38
CA GLY A 39 -8.67 19.10 22.18
C GLY A 39 -7.16 19.26 22.08
N SER A 40 -6.55 19.73 23.17
CA SER A 40 -5.11 20.03 23.24
C SER A 40 -4.21 18.79 23.26
N ALA A 41 -4.78 17.59 23.30
CA ALA A 41 -4.03 16.34 23.37
C ALA A 41 -3.36 15.98 22.03
N GLY A 42 -3.66 16.70 20.94
CA GLY A 42 -3.11 16.45 19.62
C GLY A 42 -3.55 15.11 19.03
N LEU A 43 -3.77 15.05 17.72
CA LEU A 43 -4.18 13.82 17.03
C LEU A 43 -3.03 13.34 16.15
N VAL A 44 -2.56 12.10 16.37
CA VAL A 44 -1.40 11.52 15.67
C VAL A 44 -1.84 10.60 14.53
N ALA A 45 -2.82 9.75 14.80
CA ALA A 45 -3.34 8.79 13.84
C ALA A 45 -4.85 8.63 14.00
N SER A 46 -5.53 8.42 12.88
CA SER A 46 -6.95 8.10 12.83
C SER A 46 -7.15 6.92 11.91
N CYS A 47 -7.97 5.97 12.34
CA CYS A 47 -8.41 4.88 11.48
C CYS A 47 -9.93 4.66 11.54
N TRP A 48 -10.52 4.24 10.42
CA TRP A 48 -11.91 3.83 10.35
C TRP A 48 -12.08 2.39 10.78
N SER A 49 -13.19 2.14 11.47
CA SER A 49 -13.71 0.78 11.62
C SER A 49 -14.18 0.22 10.27
N PRO A 50 -14.10 -1.10 10.05
CA PRO A 50 -14.52 -1.73 8.79
C PRO A 50 -15.99 -1.57 8.44
N ASP A 51 -16.84 -1.23 9.41
CA ASP A 51 -18.28 -0.99 9.18
C ASP A 51 -18.58 0.47 8.79
N GLY A 52 -17.57 1.36 8.80
CA GLY A 52 -17.72 2.78 8.52
C GLY A 52 -18.50 3.56 9.57
N ARG A 53 -18.80 2.97 10.75
CA ARG A 53 -19.63 3.61 11.78
C ARG A 53 -18.82 4.24 12.89
N HIS A 54 -17.60 3.78 13.07
CA HIS A 54 -16.69 4.25 14.12
C HIS A 54 -15.38 4.80 13.56
N ILE A 55 -14.86 5.83 14.21
CA ILE A 55 -13.53 6.40 13.97
C ILE A 55 -12.69 6.22 15.23
N LEU A 56 -11.51 5.67 15.07
CA LEU A 56 -10.54 5.42 16.13
C LEU A 56 -9.42 6.44 16.02
N ASN A 57 -9.31 7.31 17.02
CA ASN A 57 -8.31 8.35 17.07
C ASN A 57 -7.27 8.03 18.13
N THR A 58 -6.00 8.23 17.80
CA THR A 58 -4.86 8.05 18.70
C THR A 58 -4.26 9.42 18.97
N THR A 59 -4.28 9.83 20.24
CA THR A 59 -3.76 11.12 20.67
C THR A 59 -2.23 11.15 20.73
N GLU A 60 -1.65 12.34 20.88
CA GLU A 60 -0.24 12.50 21.21
C GLU A 60 0.11 11.68 22.47
N PHE A 61 1.33 11.14 22.48
CA PHE A 61 1.86 10.21 23.51
C PHE A 61 1.21 8.83 23.59
N HIS A 62 0.30 8.45 22.69
CA HIS A 62 -0.30 7.11 22.66
C HIS A 62 -0.92 6.68 24.01
N LEU A 63 -1.50 7.63 24.75
CA LEU A 63 -2.08 7.32 26.06
C LEU A 63 -3.32 6.43 25.96
N ARG A 64 -4.12 6.66 24.91
CA ARG A 64 -5.35 5.94 24.63
C ARG A 64 -5.73 6.06 23.17
N ILE A 65 -6.59 5.13 22.73
CA ILE A 65 -7.38 5.28 21.51
C ILE A 65 -8.79 5.70 21.92
N THR A 66 -9.28 6.79 21.34
CA THR A 66 -10.66 7.22 21.48
C THR A 66 -11.47 6.68 20.31
N VAL A 67 -12.55 5.97 20.60
CA VAL A 67 -13.46 5.45 19.58
C VAL A 67 -14.72 6.30 19.55
N TRP A 68 -14.95 6.96 18.41
CA TRP A 68 -16.08 7.83 18.15
C TRP A 68 -17.13 7.08 17.33
N SER A 69 -18.37 6.97 17.82
CA SER A 69 -19.48 6.49 16.99
C SER A 69 -20.13 7.64 16.22
N LEU A 70 -20.20 7.50 14.90
CA LEU A 70 -20.87 8.47 14.02
C LEU A 70 -22.40 8.34 14.07
N CYS A 71 -22.92 7.17 14.45
CA CYS A 71 -24.36 6.93 14.54
C CYS A 71 -24.95 7.45 15.85
N THR A 72 -24.34 7.11 16.99
CA THR A 72 -24.89 7.42 18.32
C THR A 72 -24.22 8.60 18.99
N LYS A 73 -23.12 9.12 18.44
CA LYS A 73 -22.25 10.14 19.06
C LYS A 73 -21.65 9.68 20.40
N SER A 74 -21.65 8.39 20.68
CA SER A 74 -21.00 7.84 21.88
C SER A 74 -19.48 7.79 21.71
N VAL A 75 -18.79 7.81 22.85
CA VAL A 75 -17.33 7.75 22.93
C VAL A 75 -16.92 6.58 23.80
N SER A 76 -16.03 5.73 23.30
CA SER A 76 -15.40 4.64 24.04
C SER A 76 -13.88 4.85 24.10
N TYR A 77 -13.23 4.26 25.10
CA TYR A 77 -11.79 4.42 25.30
C TYR A 77 -11.09 3.07 25.39
N ILE A 78 -10.02 2.92 24.61
CA ILE A 78 -9.12 1.76 24.66
C ILE A 78 -7.79 2.23 25.22
N LYS A 79 -7.30 1.54 26.25
CA LYS A 79 -6.13 1.98 27.03
C LYS A 79 -4.85 1.27 26.58
N TYR A 80 -3.72 1.91 26.86
CA TYR A 80 -2.36 1.36 26.71
C TYR A 80 -1.95 0.96 25.27
N PRO A 81 -2.36 1.69 24.21
CA PRO A 81 -1.93 1.36 22.87
C PRO A 81 -0.42 1.50 22.74
N LYS A 82 0.24 0.50 22.16
CA LYS A 82 1.68 0.57 21.89
C LYS A 82 1.93 1.43 20.63
N ALA A 83 2.85 2.37 20.75
CA ALA A 83 3.37 3.14 19.62
C ALA A 83 4.23 2.23 18.73
N CYS A 84 3.64 1.65 17.69
CA CYS A 84 4.33 0.80 16.72
C CYS A 84 3.75 0.99 15.31
N GLN A 85 4.47 0.50 14.29
CA GLN A 85 4.13 0.78 12.89
C GLN A 85 2.77 0.19 12.49
N GLN A 86 2.44 -1.00 13.00
CA GLN A 86 1.17 -1.70 12.73
C GLN A 86 0.58 -2.21 14.04
N GLY A 87 0.17 -1.29 14.92
CA GLY A 87 -0.32 -1.63 16.25
C GLY A 87 -1.80 -1.96 16.36
N ILE A 88 -2.59 -1.72 15.31
CA ILE A 88 -4.04 -1.89 15.33
C ILE A 88 -4.45 -2.58 14.02
N THR A 89 -5.25 -3.63 14.11
CA THR A 89 -5.73 -4.35 12.93
C THR A 89 -7.11 -4.96 13.18
N PHE A 90 -7.98 -4.89 12.19
CA PHE A 90 -9.34 -5.43 12.27
C PHE A 90 -9.45 -6.76 11.55
N THR A 91 -10.34 -7.62 12.02
CA THR A 91 -10.77 -8.77 11.22
C THR A 91 -11.57 -8.29 10.01
N ARG A 92 -11.49 -9.04 8.91
CA ARG A 92 -12.14 -8.66 7.63
C ARG A 92 -13.66 -8.52 7.74
N ASP A 93 -14.28 -9.25 8.66
CA ASP A 93 -15.70 -9.18 8.97
C ASP A 93 -16.07 -8.02 9.91
N GLY A 94 -15.08 -7.25 10.40
CA GLY A 94 -15.27 -6.11 11.30
C GLY A 94 -15.74 -6.48 12.70
N ARG A 95 -15.73 -7.77 13.08
CA ARG A 95 -16.22 -8.21 14.40
C ARG A 95 -15.21 -7.95 15.52
N TYR A 96 -13.92 -8.07 15.22
CA TYR A 96 -12.87 -7.99 16.22
C TYR A 96 -11.77 -7.00 15.81
N LEU A 97 -11.20 -6.34 16.82
CA LEU A 97 -10.01 -5.54 16.73
C LEU A 97 -8.89 -6.22 17.51
N ALA A 98 -7.71 -6.35 16.92
CA ALA A 98 -6.49 -6.65 17.68
C ALA A 98 -5.68 -5.36 17.87
N LEU A 99 -5.16 -5.21 19.09
CA LEU A 99 -4.35 -4.09 19.54
C LEU A 99 -3.04 -4.60 20.13
N ALA A 100 -1.94 -4.04 19.65
CA ALA A 100 -0.64 -4.14 20.30
C ALA A 100 -0.64 -3.21 21.52
N GLU A 101 -0.40 -3.77 22.69
CA GLU A 101 -0.54 -3.10 23.97
C GLU A 101 0.79 -3.15 24.72
N ARG A 102 1.15 -2.08 25.44
CA ARG A 102 2.35 -2.05 26.29
C ARG A 102 2.01 -1.59 27.70
N ARG A 103 2.26 -2.46 28.69
CA ARG A 103 2.10 -2.16 30.13
C ARG A 103 3.33 -2.62 30.90
N ASP A 104 3.81 -1.79 31.82
CA ASP A 104 4.96 -2.10 32.67
C ASP A 104 6.18 -2.63 31.89
N CYS A 105 6.44 -2.01 30.73
CA CYS A 105 7.50 -2.38 29.78
C CYS A 105 7.38 -3.80 29.20
N LYS A 106 6.22 -4.43 29.28
CA LYS A 106 5.89 -5.71 28.63
C LYS A 106 4.86 -5.52 27.53
N ASP A 107 5.00 -6.32 26.49
CA ASP A 107 4.12 -6.31 25.33
C ASP A 107 3.03 -7.37 25.45
N TYR A 108 1.82 -6.96 25.11
CA TYR A 108 0.63 -7.78 25.10
C TYR A 108 -0.14 -7.57 23.80
N VAL A 109 -1.00 -8.52 23.49
CA VAL A 109 -2.02 -8.38 22.46
C VAL A 109 -3.39 -8.42 23.13
N SER A 110 -4.17 -7.39 22.85
CA SER A 110 -5.55 -7.26 23.31
C SER A 110 -6.50 -7.42 22.13
N ILE A 111 -7.45 -8.35 22.23
CA ILE A 111 -8.51 -8.57 21.25
C ILE A 111 -9.79 -7.98 21.81
N LEU A 112 -10.43 -7.07 21.08
CA LEU A 112 -11.65 -6.37 21.46
C LEU A 112 -12.79 -6.70 20.50
N VAL A 113 -14.02 -6.71 21.00
CA VAL A 113 -15.22 -6.83 20.18
C VAL A 113 -15.61 -5.45 19.66
N CYS A 114 -15.80 -5.29 18.35
CA CYS A 114 -16.05 -3.96 17.76
C CYS A 114 -17.46 -3.40 18.05
N SER A 115 -18.43 -4.23 18.44
CA SER A 115 -19.80 -3.78 18.72
C SER A 115 -19.91 -2.89 19.96
N ASP A 116 -19.11 -3.18 21.00
CA ASP A 116 -19.16 -2.53 22.31
C ASP A 116 -17.77 -2.16 22.86
N TRP A 117 -16.71 -2.42 22.08
CA TRP A 117 -15.32 -2.15 22.41
C TRP A 117 -14.85 -2.82 23.71
N GLN A 118 -15.48 -3.94 24.09
CA GLN A 118 -15.10 -4.70 25.28
C GLN A 118 -13.94 -5.64 24.99
N LEU A 119 -13.11 -5.87 26.01
CA LEU A 119 -11.97 -6.78 25.95
C LEU A 119 -12.46 -8.24 25.89
N LEU A 120 -12.14 -8.93 24.80
CA LEU A 120 -12.42 -10.35 24.63
C LEU A 120 -11.26 -11.21 25.15
N ARG A 121 -10.03 -10.87 24.76
CA ARG A 121 -8.81 -11.59 25.15
C ARG A 121 -7.67 -10.63 25.39
N HIS A 122 -6.78 -11.03 26.28
CA HIS A 122 -5.55 -10.32 26.60
C HIS A 122 -4.51 -11.37 26.94
N PHE A 123 -3.39 -11.36 26.23
CA PHE A 123 -2.30 -12.31 26.42
C PHE A 123 -0.97 -11.66 26.12
N ASP A 124 0.08 -12.16 26.77
CA ASP A 124 1.45 -11.72 26.57
C ASP A 124 2.01 -12.24 25.25
N THR A 125 2.84 -11.43 24.62
CA THR A 125 3.61 -11.86 23.45
C THR A 125 5.04 -12.16 23.87
N ASP A 126 5.54 -13.33 23.49
CA ASP A 126 6.93 -13.73 23.70
C ASP A 126 7.90 -13.02 22.71
N THR A 127 7.72 -11.71 22.51
CA THR A 127 8.55 -10.82 21.71
C THR A 127 9.40 -9.95 22.64
N GLN A 128 10.59 -9.55 22.19
CA GLN A 128 11.40 -8.53 22.87
C GLN A 128 10.80 -7.13 22.69
N ASP A 129 10.42 -6.78 21.46
CA ASP A 129 9.77 -5.52 21.15
C ASP A 129 8.79 -5.68 19.97
N LEU A 130 7.52 -5.96 20.28
CA LEU A 130 6.43 -6.15 19.31
C LEU A 130 6.33 -5.00 18.30
N ALA A 131 6.73 -5.21 17.06
CA ALA A 131 6.78 -4.16 16.04
C ALA A 131 5.46 -4.00 15.27
N GLY A 132 4.66 -5.06 15.20
CA GLY A 132 3.35 -5.00 14.58
C GLY A 132 2.57 -6.29 14.68
N ILE A 133 1.29 -6.17 14.33
CA ILE A 133 0.30 -7.24 14.32
C ILE A 133 -0.57 -7.14 13.06
N GLU A 134 -1.00 -8.29 12.52
CA GLU A 134 -1.88 -8.34 11.34
C GLU A 134 -2.76 -9.58 11.35
N TRP A 135 -4.08 -9.39 11.22
CA TRP A 135 -5.02 -10.50 11.03
C TRP A 135 -4.87 -11.11 9.64
N ALA A 136 -4.88 -12.44 9.58
CA ALA A 136 -5.12 -13.15 8.34
C ALA A 136 -6.53 -12.77 7.80
N PRO A 137 -6.71 -12.66 6.47
CA PRO A 137 -7.98 -12.26 5.87
C PRO A 137 -9.18 -13.16 6.21
N ASN A 138 -8.93 -14.41 6.62
CA ASN A 138 -9.95 -15.33 7.12
C ASN A 138 -10.40 -15.05 8.58
N GLY A 139 -9.69 -14.18 9.31
CA GLY A 139 -9.98 -13.84 10.70
C GLY A 139 -9.64 -14.92 11.73
N CYS A 140 -8.99 -16.01 11.33
CA CYS A 140 -8.70 -17.15 12.22
C CYS A 140 -7.35 -17.04 12.92
N VAL A 141 -6.39 -16.34 12.30
CA VAL A 141 -5.00 -16.30 12.72
C VAL A 141 -4.52 -14.86 12.78
N LEU A 142 -3.81 -14.51 13.84
CA LEU A 142 -3.14 -13.23 14.02
C LEU A 142 -1.63 -13.44 13.95
N ALA A 143 -0.96 -12.75 13.02
CA ALA A 143 0.50 -12.65 13.04
C ALA A 143 0.92 -11.51 13.96
N ALA A 144 1.93 -11.74 14.78
CA ALA A 144 2.62 -10.75 15.59
C ALA A 144 4.12 -10.92 15.35
N TRP A 145 4.86 -9.83 15.18
CA TRP A 145 6.30 -9.92 14.90
C TRP A 145 7.12 -8.93 15.70
N ASP A 146 8.38 -9.31 15.90
CA ASP A 146 9.37 -8.54 16.65
C ASP A 146 9.99 -7.40 15.81
N SER A 147 10.76 -6.56 16.49
CA SER A 147 11.49 -5.45 15.93
C SER A 147 12.61 -5.87 14.97
N CYS A 148 13.30 -4.88 14.39
CA CYS A 148 14.43 -5.09 13.52
C CYS A 148 15.65 -5.75 14.19
N LEU A 149 15.62 -5.96 15.51
CA LEU A 149 16.70 -6.60 16.26
C LEU A 149 16.55 -8.12 16.36
N GLU A 150 15.32 -8.63 16.24
CA GLU A 150 14.99 -10.04 16.43
C GLU A 150 14.17 -10.57 15.25
N TYR A 151 14.47 -11.78 14.80
CA TYR A 151 13.70 -12.42 13.74
C TYR A 151 12.70 -13.40 14.33
N LYS A 152 11.57 -12.87 14.82
CA LYS A 152 10.52 -13.70 15.41
C LYS A 152 9.15 -13.30 14.91
N ILE A 153 8.41 -14.29 14.42
CA ILE A 153 6.98 -14.19 14.11
C ILE A 153 6.25 -15.20 14.97
N LEU A 154 5.25 -14.73 15.68
CA LEU A 154 4.34 -15.53 16.46
C LEU A 154 2.98 -15.51 15.80
N LEU A 155 2.35 -16.67 15.73
CA LEU A 155 1.05 -16.86 15.11
C LEU A 155 0.08 -17.32 16.17
N TYR A 156 -0.95 -16.52 16.42
CA TYR A 156 -1.95 -16.78 17.44
C TYR A 156 -3.30 -17.10 16.81
N SER A 157 -4.07 -17.97 17.44
CA SER A 157 -5.51 -18.08 17.16
C SER A 157 -6.29 -16.97 17.89
N LEU A 158 -7.52 -16.75 17.47
CA LEU A 158 -8.44 -15.78 18.09
C LEU A 158 -8.65 -16.00 19.60
N ASP A 159 -8.52 -17.23 20.09
CA ASP A 159 -8.63 -17.55 21.51
C ASP A 159 -7.37 -17.19 22.33
N GLY A 160 -6.30 -16.71 21.67
CA GLY A 160 -5.03 -16.33 22.28
C GLY A 160 -4.00 -17.45 22.38
N ARG A 161 -4.25 -18.63 21.81
CA ARG A 161 -3.28 -19.73 21.81
C ARG A 161 -2.20 -19.49 20.76
N LEU A 162 -0.95 -19.75 21.15
CA LEU A 162 0.18 -19.75 20.23
C LEU A 162 0.11 -21.00 19.33
N LEU A 163 -0.11 -20.79 18.04
CA LEU A 163 -0.18 -21.85 17.02
C LEU A 163 1.21 -22.24 16.53
N SER A 164 2.08 -21.25 16.29
CA SER A 164 3.43 -21.49 15.79
C SER A 164 4.33 -20.28 16.03
N THR A 165 5.63 -20.55 16.14
CA THR A 165 6.69 -19.55 16.13
C THR A 165 7.58 -19.80 14.92
N PHE A 166 7.79 -18.78 14.10
CA PHE A 166 8.71 -18.81 12.98
C PHE A 166 9.91 -17.91 13.26
N CYS A 167 11.10 -18.49 13.10
CA CYS A 167 12.39 -17.83 13.24
C CYS A 167 13.28 -18.33 12.09
N ALA A 168 13.76 -17.42 11.23
CA ALA A 168 14.63 -17.80 10.12
C ALA A 168 16.10 -17.93 10.56
N TYR A 169 16.50 -17.20 11.59
CA TYR A 169 17.85 -17.18 12.16
C TYR A 169 17.82 -16.56 13.56
N GLU A 170 18.76 -16.97 14.41
CA GLU A 170 18.81 -16.54 15.82
C GLU A 170 19.49 -15.18 16.04
N TRP A 171 20.42 -14.76 15.16
CA TRP A 171 21.27 -13.57 15.41
C TRP A 171 21.48 -12.75 14.14
N SER A 172 20.45 -12.07 13.64
CA SER A 172 20.60 -11.15 12.50
C SER A 172 19.45 -10.15 12.38
N LEU A 173 19.51 -9.30 11.35
CA LEU A 173 18.56 -8.23 11.10
C LEU A 173 17.12 -8.77 11.01
N GLY A 174 16.21 -8.18 11.76
CA GLY A 174 14.84 -8.68 11.95
C GLY A 174 13.88 -8.43 10.78
N ILE A 175 12.62 -8.24 11.14
CA ILE A 175 11.50 -8.17 10.19
C ILE A 175 11.20 -6.72 9.86
N LYS A 176 10.97 -6.43 8.57
CA LYS A 176 10.69 -5.08 8.08
C LYS A 176 9.27 -4.90 7.58
N SER A 177 8.74 -5.91 6.92
CA SER A 177 7.39 -5.90 6.37
C SER A 177 6.79 -7.29 6.46
N VAL A 178 5.49 -7.35 6.70
CA VAL A 178 4.69 -8.57 6.71
C VAL A 178 3.46 -8.29 5.86
N ALA A 179 3.00 -9.30 5.13
CA ALA A 179 1.77 -9.20 4.34
C ALA A 179 1.10 -10.57 4.22
N TRP A 180 -0.20 -10.62 4.49
CA TRP A 180 -1.00 -11.80 4.20
C TRP A 180 -1.43 -11.86 2.74
N SER A 181 -1.47 -13.07 2.19
CA SER A 181 -2.20 -13.32 0.93
C SER A 181 -3.71 -13.17 1.15
N PRO A 182 -4.47 -12.59 0.20
CA PRO A 182 -5.93 -12.47 0.30
C PRO A 182 -6.67 -13.80 0.52
N SER A 183 -6.11 -14.91 0.01
CA SER A 183 -6.62 -16.27 0.24
C SER A 183 -6.34 -16.81 1.65
N SER A 184 -5.55 -16.11 2.45
CA SER A 184 -5.03 -16.53 3.77
C SER A 184 -4.16 -17.80 3.75
N GLN A 185 -3.74 -18.27 2.57
CA GLN A 185 -2.96 -19.50 2.45
C GLN A 185 -1.47 -19.29 2.66
N PHE A 186 -1.00 -18.07 2.44
CA PHE A 186 0.39 -17.67 2.50
C PHE A 186 0.58 -16.41 3.34
N LEU A 187 1.69 -16.38 4.07
CA LEU A 187 2.21 -15.20 4.76
C LEU A 187 3.58 -14.85 4.18
N ALA A 188 3.72 -13.63 3.65
CA ALA A 188 5.00 -13.12 3.18
C ALA A 188 5.69 -12.31 4.28
N VAL A 189 6.96 -12.60 4.49
CA VAL A 189 7.81 -11.95 5.50
C VAL A 189 8.99 -11.32 4.79
N GLY A 190 8.98 -9.99 4.75
CA GLY A 190 10.01 -9.15 4.17
C GLY A 190 11.01 -8.73 5.23
N SER A 191 12.27 -9.05 4.99
CA SER A 191 13.31 -9.00 6.00
C SER A 191 14.37 -7.94 5.69
N TYR A 192 15.11 -7.52 6.71
CA TYR A 192 16.18 -6.53 6.53
C TYR A 192 17.39 -7.08 5.76
N ASP A 193 17.49 -8.41 5.62
CA ASP A 193 18.47 -9.12 4.78
C ASP A 193 18.17 -9.03 3.26
N GLY A 194 17.08 -8.38 2.86
CA GLY A 194 16.69 -8.23 1.45
C GLY A 194 16.03 -9.48 0.85
N LYS A 195 15.64 -10.44 1.69
CA LYS A 195 14.90 -11.65 1.29
C LYS A 195 13.44 -11.54 1.70
N VAL A 196 12.59 -12.23 0.96
CA VAL A 196 11.19 -12.46 1.30
C VAL A 196 10.97 -13.93 1.53
N ARG A 197 10.44 -14.32 2.69
CA ARG A 197 10.12 -15.70 3.03
C ARG A 197 8.63 -15.91 2.98
N ILE A 198 8.19 -16.97 2.32
CA ILE A 198 6.77 -17.33 2.22
C ILE A 198 6.49 -18.50 3.14
N LEU A 199 5.56 -18.32 4.07
CA LEU A 199 5.10 -19.37 4.99
C LEU A 199 3.75 -19.93 4.54
N ASN A 200 3.54 -21.22 4.78
CA ASN A 200 2.25 -21.88 4.58
C ASN A 200 1.32 -21.68 5.77
N HIS A 201 0.03 -21.47 5.54
CA HIS A 201 -0.99 -21.41 6.59
C HIS A 201 -1.23 -22.73 7.36
N VAL A 202 -0.94 -23.89 6.76
CA VAL A 202 -1.20 -25.19 7.44
C VAL A 202 -0.13 -25.50 8.47
N THR A 203 1.14 -25.38 8.08
CA THR A 203 2.28 -25.81 8.90
C THR A 203 3.09 -24.67 9.48
N TRP A 204 2.86 -23.44 9.00
CA TRP A 204 3.65 -22.25 9.33
C TRP A 204 5.15 -22.37 9.06
N LYS A 205 5.53 -23.36 8.24
CA LYS A 205 6.89 -23.55 7.76
C LYS A 205 7.11 -22.76 6.47
N MET A 206 8.37 -22.38 6.27
CA MET A 206 8.81 -21.72 5.05
C MET A 206 8.70 -22.67 3.85
N ILE A 207 8.01 -22.23 2.81
CA ILE A 207 7.88 -22.91 1.52
C ILE A 207 9.02 -22.51 0.60
N THR A 208 9.26 -21.20 0.49
CA THR A 208 10.27 -20.63 -0.42
C THR A 208 10.84 -19.33 0.11
N GLU A 209 12.00 -18.96 -0.44
CA GLU A 209 12.70 -17.72 -0.20
C GLU A 209 12.96 -17.00 -1.53
N PHE A 210 12.55 -15.73 -1.61
CA PHE A 210 12.77 -14.85 -2.75
C PHE A 210 13.90 -13.86 -2.44
N GLY A 211 15.02 -14.01 -3.15
CA GLY A 211 16.10 -13.02 -3.17
C GLY A 211 15.88 -11.98 -4.25
N HIS A 212 16.35 -10.75 -4.05
CA HIS A 212 16.23 -9.65 -5.01
C HIS A 212 17.56 -9.45 -5.74
N PRO A 213 17.85 -10.21 -6.82
CA PRO A 213 19.14 -10.12 -7.49
C PRO A 213 19.30 -8.77 -8.17
N ALA A 214 20.48 -8.15 -7.99
CA ALA A 214 20.86 -6.94 -8.71
C ALA A 214 21.04 -7.19 -10.22
N THR A 215 21.39 -8.42 -10.61
CA THR A 215 21.57 -8.79 -12.01
C THR A 215 20.64 -9.95 -12.36
N ILE A 216 19.78 -9.74 -13.34
CA ILE A 216 18.82 -10.73 -13.82
C ILE A 216 19.40 -11.37 -15.08
N ASN A 217 19.78 -12.65 -14.99
CA ASN A 217 20.40 -13.43 -16.07
C ASN A 217 19.48 -14.51 -16.65
N ASN A 218 18.29 -14.71 -16.09
CA ASN A 218 17.40 -15.78 -16.53
C ASN A 218 16.49 -15.30 -17.67
N PRO A 219 16.55 -15.89 -18.87
CA PRO A 219 15.76 -15.45 -20.02
C PRO A 219 14.25 -15.68 -19.87
N LYS A 220 13.82 -16.48 -18.88
CA LYS A 220 12.39 -16.67 -18.58
C LYS A 220 11.76 -15.50 -17.81
N ILE A 221 12.59 -14.57 -17.32
CA ILE A 221 12.14 -13.41 -16.54
C ILE A 221 12.00 -12.24 -17.50
N VAL A 222 10.83 -11.62 -17.50
CA VAL A 222 10.59 -10.43 -18.33
C VAL A 222 11.02 -9.20 -17.56
N VAL A 223 11.97 -8.44 -18.11
CA VAL A 223 12.42 -7.18 -17.52
C VAL A 223 11.85 -6.02 -18.33
N TYR A 224 10.95 -5.25 -17.73
CA TYR A 224 10.37 -4.07 -18.36
C TYR A 224 11.14 -2.84 -17.89
N LYS A 225 11.80 -2.15 -18.82
CA LYS A 225 12.50 -0.89 -18.55
C LYS A 225 11.69 0.28 -19.02
N GLU A 226 11.50 1.25 -18.15
CA GLU A 226 11.00 2.56 -18.57
C GLU A 226 12.07 3.24 -19.43
N ALA A 227 11.70 3.61 -20.66
CA ALA A 227 12.52 4.41 -21.55
C ALA A 227 11.76 5.68 -21.95
N GLU A 228 12.42 6.82 -21.86
CA GLU A 228 11.94 8.08 -22.44
C GLU A 228 12.47 8.18 -23.87
N LYS A 229 11.55 8.26 -24.85
CA LYS A 229 11.92 8.71 -26.19
C LYS A 229 11.66 10.20 -26.27
N SER A 230 12.72 11.00 -26.32
CA SER A 230 12.59 12.35 -26.86
C SER A 230 12.12 12.23 -28.31
N PRO A 231 11.11 12.99 -28.77
CA PRO A 231 10.85 13.06 -30.20
C PRO A 231 12.14 13.48 -30.90
N PRO A 232 12.49 12.89 -32.07
CA PRO A 232 13.67 13.33 -32.79
C PRO A 232 13.51 14.84 -33.03
N LEU A 233 14.49 15.63 -32.58
CA LEU A 233 14.57 17.03 -32.94
C LEU A 233 14.67 17.07 -34.47
N VAL A 234 13.56 17.39 -35.13
CA VAL A 234 13.55 17.61 -36.58
C VAL A 234 14.31 18.91 -36.82
N LEU A 235 15.64 18.79 -36.97
CA LEU A 235 16.56 19.85 -37.39
C LEU A 235 16.38 20.20 -38.89
N GLY A 236 15.14 20.20 -39.36
CA GLY A 236 14.79 20.31 -40.78
C GLY A 236 13.66 21.30 -41.00
N ARG A 237 14.03 22.54 -41.34
CA ARG A 237 13.22 23.62 -41.92
C ARG A 237 12.10 24.20 -41.03
N LEU A 238 12.48 25.18 -40.22
CA LEU A 238 11.56 26.23 -39.78
C LEU A 238 11.28 27.16 -40.97
N ALA A 239 10.09 27.08 -41.56
CA ALA A 239 9.57 28.14 -42.42
C ALA A 239 9.01 29.26 -41.54
N PHE A 240 9.52 30.49 -41.72
CA PHE A 240 9.02 31.69 -41.07
C PHE A 240 8.07 32.43 -42.02
N PRO A 241 6.90 32.95 -41.56
CA PRO A 241 6.35 32.90 -40.20
C PRO A 241 5.46 31.67 -39.94
N PRO A 242 5.25 31.26 -38.68
CA PRO A 242 4.44 30.08 -38.35
C PRO A 242 2.93 30.35 -38.58
N PRO A 243 2.18 29.40 -39.17
CA PRO A 243 0.72 29.49 -39.19
C PRO A 243 0.16 29.31 -37.78
N ARG A 244 -0.87 30.11 -37.43
CA ARG A 244 -1.55 30.19 -36.12
C ARG A 244 -2.22 28.89 -35.62
N ALA A 245 -2.01 27.75 -36.27
CA ALA A 245 -2.63 26.46 -35.95
C ALA A 245 -1.70 25.47 -35.23
N ALA A 246 -0.48 25.86 -34.86
CA ALA A 246 0.52 24.96 -34.25
C ALA A 246 0.86 25.28 -32.78
N ALA A 247 -0.10 25.80 -32.01
CA ALA A 247 0.01 25.92 -30.55
C ALA A 247 -0.75 24.78 -29.85
N GLY A 248 -0.37 23.54 -30.14
CA GLY A 248 -0.63 22.40 -29.24
C GLY A 248 0.50 22.29 -28.22
N PRO A 249 0.28 21.70 -27.04
CA PRO A 249 1.31 21.63 -26.00
C PRO A 249 2.55 20.90 -26.54
N LEU A 250 3.65 21.64 -26.61
CA LEU A 250 4.96 21.13 -27.01
C LEU A 250 5.39 20.03 -26.04
N SER A 251 5.66 18.85 -26.58
CA SER A 251 6.35 17.71 -25.95
C SER A 251 5.60 16.96 -24.85
N SER A 252 4.61 16.13 -25.23
CA SER A 252 4.25 14.97 -24.40
C SER A 252 5.37 13.92 -24.49
N THR A 253 6.23 13.83 -23.48
CA THR A 253 7.27 12.80 -23.39
C THR A 253 6.62 11.44 -23.19
N GLU A 254 6.35 10.72 -24.27
CA GLU A 254 5.87 9.34 -24.20
C GLU A 254 6.98 8.46 -23.62
N SER A 255 6.84 8.06 -22.35
CA SER A 255 7.57 6.90 -21.84
C SER A 255 6.95 5.65 -22.44
N LYS A 256 7.79 4.71 -22.88
CA LYS A 256 7.33 3.37 -23.24
C LYS A 256 8.12 2.37 -22.42
N TYR A 257 7.46 1.28 -22.05
CA TYR A 257 8.15 0.13 -21.50
C TYR A 257 8.80 -0.63 -22.65
N GLU A 258 10.11 -0.77 -22.58
CA GLU A 258 10.88 -1.63 -23.48
C GLU A 258 11.23 -2.92 -22.73
N VAL A 259 10.99 -4.07 -23.35
CA VAL A 259 11.41 -5.36 -22.78
C VAL A 259 12.91 -5.49 -23.01
N ALA A 260 13.68 -5.41 -21.93
CA ALA A 260 15.14 -5.47 -22.01
C ALA A 260 15.61 -6.91 -22.25
N SER A 261 16.61 -7.06 -23.12
CA SER A 261 17.31 -8.33 -23.29
C SER A 261 18.19 -8.61 -22.07
N VAL A 262 18.14 -9.86 -21.63
CA VAL A 262 18.93 -10.38 -20.52
C VAL A 262 20.39 -10.57 -20.98
N PRO A 263 21.42 -10.25 -20.17
CA PRO A 263 21.37 -9.88 -18.76
C PRO A 263 21.09 -8.40 -18.49
N VAL A 264 20.26 -8.12 -17.49
CA VAL A 264 19.96 -6.77 -17.02
C VAL A 264 20.57 -6.54 -15.64
N SER A 265 21.42 -5.51 -15.52
CA SER A 265 21.91 -5.04 -14.22
C SER A 265 21.08 -3.86 -13.75
N LEU A 266 20.47 -4.01 -12.58
CA LEU A 266 19.71 -2.97 -11.86
C LEU A 266 20.66 -2.16 -10.98
N GLN A 267 20.43 -0.85 -10.88
CA GLN A 267 21.27 0.03 -10.05
C GLN A 267 21.03 -0.23 -8.56
N THR A 268 22.03 -0.80 -7.89
CA THR A 268 21.98 -1.06 -6.45
C THR A 268 22.59 0.10 -5.67
N LEU A 269 21.82 0.64 -4.73
CA LEU A 269 22.31 1.61 -3.76
C LEU A 269 22.99 0.85 -2.61
N LYS A 270 24.29 1.09 -2.45
CA LYS A 270 25.00 0.63 -1.25
C LYS A 270 24.61 1.54 -0.08
N PRO A 271 24.22 0.98 1.07
CA PRO A 271 23.94 1.80 2.24
C PRO A 271 25.21 2.54 2.67
N ALA A 272 25.08 3.84 2.94
CA ALA A 272 26.17 4.65 3.46
C ALA A 272 26.45 4.21 4.92
N PRO A 273 27.69 3.81 5.26
CA PRO A 273 28.00 3.22 6.57
C PRO A 273 27.90 4.20 7.74
N ASP A 274 27.95 5.50 7.46
CA ASP A 274 27.88 6.63 8.38
C ASP A 274 26.44 7.11 8.64
N ARG A 275 25.46 6.62 7.86
CA ARG A 275 24.06 7.04 7.99
C ARG A 275 23.32 6.17 9.01
N ALA A 276 22.84 6.79 10.07
CA ALA A 276 21.89 6.15 10.99
C ALA A 276 20.64 5.67 10.24
N ASN A 277 20.19 4.45 10.54
CA ASN A 277 19.02 3.79 9.92
C ASN A 277 19.07 3.74 8.39
N PRO A 278 20.02 2.98 7.80
CA PRO A 278 20.10 2.84 6.35
C PRO A 278 18.82 2.23 5.78
N ARG A 279 18.39 2.71 4.60
CA ARG A 279 17.25 2.13 3.87
C ARG A 279 17.70 0.83 3.21
N ILE A 280 17.59 -0.26 3.96
CA ILE A 280 17.91 -1.63 3.51
C ILE A 280 16.72 -2.56 3.75
N GLY A 281 16.75 -3.73 3.10
CA GLY A 281 15.72 -4.75 3.21
C GLY A 281 14.51 -4.51 2.34
N ILE A 282 13.44 -5.24 2.62
CA ILE A 282 12.19 -5.18 1.86
C ILE A 282 11.29 -4.06 2.38
N GLY A 283 11.23 -2.95 1.64
CA GLY A 283 10.53 -1.73 2.05
C GLY A 283 9.04 -1.71 1.74
N ALA A 284 8.58 -2.51 0.78
CA ALA A 284 7.15 -2.66 0.50
C ALA A 284 6.86 -4.04 -0.10
N MET A 285 5.71 -4.60 0.26
CA MET A 285 5.18 -5.84 -0.29
C MET A 285 3.66 -5.75 -0.38
N ALA A 286 3.08 -6.33 -1.43
CA ALA A 286 1.64 -6.51 -1.53
C ALA A 286 1.31 -7.71 -2.41
N PHE A 287 0.37 -8.54 -1.97
CA PHE A 287 -0.20 -9.61 -2.80
C PHE A 287 -1.27 -9.07 -3.74
N SER A 288 -1.39 -9.69 -4.92
CA SER A 288 -2.52 -9.46 -5.82
C SER A 288 -3.82 -10.01 -5.23
N PRO A 289 -5.00 -9.52 -5.64
CA PRO A 289 -6.29 -9.93 -5.07
C PRO A 289 -6.59 -11.42 -5.24
N ASP A 290 -6.14 -11.99 -6.36
CA ASP A 290 -6.26 -13.41 -6.68
C ASP A 290 -5.22 -14.29 -5.95
N SER A 291 -4.31 -13.68 -5.17
CA SER A 291 -3.20 -14.35 -4.47
C SER A 291 -2.21 -15.07 -5.38
N CYS A 292 -2.24 -14.83 -6.70
CA CYS A 292 -1.34 -15.45 -7.67
C CYS A 292 0.00 -14.72 -7.76
N PHE A 293 0.04 -13.43 -7.45
CA PHE A 293 1.21 -12.59 -7.57
C PHE A 293 1.56 -11.90 -6.25
N LEU A 294 2.84 -11.65 -6.06
CA LEU A 294 3.37 -10.80 -5.01
C LEU A 294 4.25 -9.73 -5.64
N ALA A 295 3.96 -8.47 -5.36
CA ALA A 295 4.81 -7.34 -5.71
C ALA A 295 5.69 -6.99 -4.52
N THR A 296 6.99 -6.82 -4.76
CA THR A 296 7.96 -6.44 -3.73
C THR A 296 8.88 -5.33 -4.22
N ARG A 297 9.31 -4.48 -3.29
CA ARG A 297 10.33 -3.46 -3.54
C ARG A 297 11.42 -3.57 -2.48
N SER A 298 12.65 -3.78 -2.94
CA SER A 298 13.83 -3.71 -2.10
C SER A 298 14.27 -2.25 -1.95
N ASP A 299 14.61 -1.84 -0.74
CA ASP A 299 15.19 -0.51 -0.50
C ASP A 299 16.63 -0.39 -1.05
N SER A 300 17.32 -1.53 -1.29
CA SER A 300 18.63 -1.54 -1.94
C SER A 300 18.57 -1.19 -3.43
N VAL A 301 17.40 -1.35 -4.06
CA VAL A 301 17.19 -1.04 -5.49
C VAL A 301 15.82 -0.35 -5.59
N PRO A 302 15.73 0.92 -5.20
CA PRO A 302 14.44 1.60 -5.04
C PRO A 302 13.74 1.88 -6.37
N THR A 303 14.45 1.79 -7.49
CA THR A 303 13.93 1.98 -8.85
C THR A 303 13.29 0.73 -9.43
N ALA A 304 13.27 -0.40 -8.70
CA ALA A 304 12.76 -1.65 -9.23
C ALA A 304 11.61 -2.24 -8.39
N VAL A 305 10.64 -2.82 -9.09
CA VAL A 305 9.57 -3.64 -8.52
C VAL A 305 9.68 -5.05 -9.06
N TRP A 306 9.72 -6.03 -8.15
CA TRP A 306 9.73 -7.45 -8.51
C TRP A 306 8.33 -8.02 -8.40
N ILE A 307 7.93 -8.78 -9.42
CA ILE A 307 6.66 -9.48 -9.47
C ILE A 307 6.93 -10.99 -9.42
N TRP A 308 6.52 -11.62 -8.34
CA TRP A 308 6.67 -13.04 -8.09
C TRP A 308 5.39 -13.78 -8.45
N ASP A 309 5.51 -14.90 -9.15
CA ASP A 309 4.43 -15.87 -9.32
C ASP A 309 4.43 -16.80 -8.10
N ILE A 310 3.37 -16.72 -7.31
CA ILE A 310 3.21 -17.47 -6.05
C ILE A 310 2.81 -18.92 -6.32
N GLN A 311 2.11 -19.21 -7.41
CA GLN A 311 1.76 -20.58 -7.77
C GLN A 311 3.00 -21.36 -8.22
N LYS A 312 3.88 -20.70 -8.98
CA LYS A 312 5.13 -21.31 -9.48
C LYS A 312 6.34 -21.02 -8.59
N LEU A 313 6.17 -20.27 -7.51
CA LEU A 313 7.19 -19.87 -6.55
C LEU A 313 8.47 -19.34 -7.22
N ARG A 314 8.33 -18.43 -8.19
CA ARG A 314 9.46 -17.90 -8.97
C ARG A 314 9.27 -16.44 -9.36
N LEU A 315 10.37 -15.78 -9.69
CA LEU A 315 10.35 -14.44 -10.28
C LEU A 315 9.71 -14.50 -11.67
N LEU A 316 8.66 -13.72 -11.90
CA LEU A 316 7.96 -13.63 -13.18
C LEU A 316 8.45 -12.41 -13.97
N ALA A 317 8.43 -11.24 -13.35
CA ALA A 317 8.85 -9.99 -13.99
C ALA A 317 9.58 -9.07 -13.03
N ALA A 318 10.45 -8.22 -13.59
CA ALA A 318 11.04 -7.09 -12.89
C ALA A 318 10.75 -5.81 -13.68
N LEU A 319 10.30 -4.78 -12.99
CA LEU A 319 9.97 -3.48 -13.56
C LEU A 319 11.04 -2.51 -13.10
N GLU A 320 11.77 -1.89 -14.03
CA GLU A 320 12.78 -0.87 -13.75
C GLU A 320 12.24 0.49 -14.20
N GLN A 321 12.09 1.40 -13.24
CA GLN A 321 11.67 2.78 -13.45
C GLN A 321 12.89 3.71 -13.49
N LEU A 322 12.75 4.86 -14.17
CA LEU A 322 13.80 5.89 -14.22
C LEU A 322 14.00 6.59 -12.87
N SER A 323 12.96 6.58 -12.03
CA SER A 323 12.94 7.22 -10.72
C SER A 323 12.52 6.24 -9.63
N ALA A 324 12.89 6.54 -8.38
CA ALA A 324 12.61 5.67 -7.24
C ALA A 324 11.10 5.49 -7.03
N VAL A 325 10.68 4.24 -6.89
CA VAL A 325 9.29 3.87 -6.67
C VAL A 325 8.86 4.31 -5.26
N ARG A 326 7.86 5.18 -5.21
CA ARG A 326 7.30 5.75 -3.98
C ARG A 326 6.29 4.80 -3.36
N CYS A 327 5.33 4.35 -4.16
CA CYS A 327 4.24 3.48 -3.74
C CYS A 327 3.79 2.60 -4.92
N PHE A 328 3.25 1.44 -4.60
CA PHE A 328 2.51 0.62 -5.54
C PHE A 328 1.29 0.00 -4.85
N GLN A 329 0.20 -0.18 -5.60
CA GLN A 329 -1.00 -0.84 -5.11
C GLN A 329 -1.61 -1.70 -6.20
N TRP A 330 -2.03 -2.91 -5.82
CA TRP A 330 -2.86 -3.75 -6.67
C TRP A 330 -4.27 -3.17 -6.77
N ASP A 331 -4.82 -3.23 -7.97
CA ASP A 331 -6.25 -3.15 -8.22
C ASP A 331 -6.94 -4.21 -7.33
N PRO A 332 -8.01 -3.87 -6.59
CA PRO A 332 -8.68 -4.80 -5.67
C PRO A 332 -9.46 -5.93 -6.36
N ARG A 333 -9.72 -5.85 -7.67
CA ARG A 333 -10.49 -6.85 -8.43
C ARG A 333 -9.68 -7.63 -9.45
N GLN A 334 -8.66 -7.02 -10.03
CA GLN A 334 -7.85 -7.62 -11.09
C GLN A 334 -6.39 -7.74 -10.67
N ALA A 335 -5.66 -8.67 -11.30
CA ALA A 335 -4.20 -8.80 -11.15
C ALA A 335 -3.46 -7.67 -11.90
N ARG A 336 -3.77 -6.42 -11.56
CA ARG A 336 -3.22 -5.21 -12.16
C ARG A 336 -2.58 -4.37 -11.06
N LEU A 337 -1.34 -3.94 -11.26
CA LEU A 337 -0.57 -3.18 -10.29
C LEU A 337 -0.40 -1.75 -10.78
N ALA A 338 -0.76 -0.76 -9.97
CA ALA A 338 -0.40 0.63 -10.19
C ALA A 338 0.84 1.01 -9.40
N ILE A 339 1.72 1.79 -10.00
CA ILE A 339 3.01 2.23 -9.44
C ILE A 339 3.14 3.74 -9.64
N CYS A 340 3.62 4.44 -8.62
CA CYS A 340 4.01 5.84 -8.70
C CYS A 340 5.47 6.05 -8.29
N THR A 341 6.13 6.99 -8.97
CA THR A 341 7.55 7.31 -8.76
C THR A 341 7.77 8.74 -8.26
N GLY A 342 6.70 9.52 -8.06
CA GLY A 342 6.77 10.94 -7.73
C GLY A 342 6.82 11.86 -8.94
N GLY A 343 6.91 11.32 -10.16
CA GLY A 343 6.74 12.10 -11.39
C GLY A 343 5.28 12.38 -11.72
N SER A 344 5.04 12.91 -12.91
CA SER A 344 3.69 13.20 -13.45
C SER A 344 3.03 12.03 -14.17
N LYS A 345 3.56 10.82 -13.95
CA LYS A 345 3.15 9.57 -14.62
C LYS A 345 2.72 8.53 -13.60
N VAL A 346 1.79 7.68 -14.05
CA VAL A 346 1.38 6.47 -13.36
C VAL A 346 1.71 5.28 -14.24
N TYR A 347 2.29 4.25 -13.66
CA TYR A 347 2.65 3.04 -14.38
C TYR A 347 1.72 1.91 -13.98
N LEU A 348 1.22 1.18 -14.96
CA LEU A 348 0.34 0.03 -14.78
C LEU A 348 1.05 -1.22 -15.29
N TRP A 349 1.01 -2.27 -14.47
CA TRP A 349 1.45 -3.61 -14.85
C TRP A 349 0.27 -4.57 -14.77
N SER A 350 0.21 -5.50 -15.73
CA SER A 350 -0.66 -6.67 -15.69
C SER A 350 0.08 -7.85 -16.33
N PRO A 351 -0.39 -9.10 -16.19
CA PRO A 351 0.15 -10.23 -16.93
C PRO A 351 0.16 -10.04 -18.46
N ALA A 352 -0.68 -9.15 -19.00
CA ALA A 352 -0.72 -8.81 -20.42
C ALA A 352 0.40 -7.84 -20.85
N GLY A 353 0.98 -7.08 -19.91
CA GLY A 353 2.05 -6.12 -20.21
C GLY A 353 2.07 -4.90 -19.30
N CYS A 354 2.91 -3.92 -19.69
CA CYS A 354 3.09 -2.68 -18.95
C CYS A 354 2.68 -1.46 -19.77
N VAL A 355 2.10 -0.47 -19.11
CA VAL A 355 1.71 0.80 -19.71
C VAL A 355 2.13 1.94 -18.78
N SER A 356 2.56 3.07 -19.34
CA SER A 356 2.72 4.31 -18.60
C SER A 356 1.70 5.33 -19.08
N VAL A 357 1.00 5.96 -18.15
CA VAL A 357 -0.04 6.96 -18.41
C VAL A 357 0.42 8.29 -17.84
N GLN A 358 0.41 9.33 -18.68
CA GLN A 358 0.66 10.70 -18.24
C GLN A 358 -0.61 11.24 -17.57
N VAL A 359 -0.47 11.81 -16.38
CA VAL A 359 -1.61 12.43 -15.68
C VAL A 359 -1.89 13.80 -16.31
N PRO A 360 -3.10 14.05 -16.81
CA PRO A 360 -3.47 15.37 -17.31
C PRO A 360 -3.64 16.32 -16.13
N GLY A 361 -2.68 17.22 -15.95
CA GLY A 361 -2.74 18.29 -14.95
C GLY A 361 -2.11 19.55 -15.51
N GLU A 362 -2.71 20.71 -15.22
CA GLU A 362 -2.06 22.00 -15.47
C GLU A 362 -0.90 22.16 -14.48
N GLY A 363 0.35 22.10 -14.96
CA GLY A 363 1.56 22.25 -14.14
C GLY A 363 2.26 20.94 -13.76
N ASP A 364 3.20 21.01 -12.81
CA ASP A 364 4.01 19.86 -12.34
C ASP A 364 3.25 19.02 -11.30
N PHE A 365 2.22 18.29 -11.75
CA PHE A 365 1.47 17.38 -10.87
C PHE A 365 2.32 16.15 -10.52
N GLN A 366 2.91 16.15 -9.33
CA GLN A 366 3.70 15.02 -8.84
C GLN A 366 2.81 13.98 -8.13
N VAL A 367 2.80 12.74 -8.63
CA VAL A 367 2.04 11.64 -8.04
C VAL A 367 2.80 11.05 -6.86
N LEU A 368 2.45 11.45 -5.64
CA LEU A 368 3.10 11.01 -4.41
C LEU A 368 2.49 9.73 -3.84
N SER A 369 1.18 9.52 -4.01
CA SER A 369 0.47 8.34 -3.52
C SER A 369 -0.70 7.97 -4.44
N LEU A 370 -1.14 6.72 -4.33
CA LEU A 370 -2.17 6.09 -5.13
C LEU A 370 -3.21 5.45 -4.18
N CYS A 371 -4.48 5.46 -4.58
CA CYS A 371 -5.55 4.75 -3.87
C CYS A 371 -6.59 4.22 -4.85
N TRP A 372 -6.66 2.90 -5.01
CA TRP A 372 -7.70 2.26 -5.82
C TRP A 372 -9.07 2.32 -5.14
N HIS A 373 -10.11 2.56 -5.94
CA HIS A 373 -11.47 2.33 -5.50
C HIS A 373 -11.77 0.82 -5.45
N LEU A 374 -12.64 0.40 -4.52
CA LEU A 374 -13.01 -1.02 -4.37
C LEU A 374 -13.65 -1.65 -5.61
N SER A 375 -14.22 -0.84 -6.51
CA SER A 375 -14.78 -1.36 -7.75
C SER A 375 -13.70 -1.80 -8.75
N GLY A 376 -12.47 -1.27 -8.63
CA GLY A 376 -11.37 -1.50 -9.58
C GLY A 376 -11.42 -0.61 -10.83
N ASP A 377 -12.46 0.22 -10.98
CA ASP A 377 -12.66 1.04 -12.19
C ASP A 377 -12.09 2.45 -12.06
N SER A 378 -11.77 2.86 -10.84
CA SER A 378 -11.25 4.19 -10.56
C SER A 378 -10.07 4.18 -9.59
N LEU A 379 -9.19 5.16 -9.77
CA LEU A 379 -7.95 5.33 -9.04
C LEU A 379 -7.78 6.79 -8.66
N ALA A 380 -7.60 7.06 -7.37
CA ALA A 380 -7.26 8.38 -6.88
C ALA A 380 -5.73 8.56 -6.84
N LEU A 381 -5.26 9.66 -7.43
CA LEU A 381 -3.87 10.09 -7.43
C LEU A 381 -3.72 11.28 -6.49
N LEU A 382 -2.77 11.19 -5.57
CA LEU A 382 -2.55 12.21 -4.56
C LEU A 382 -1.22 12.93 -4.80
N SER A 383 -1.28 14.25 -4.91
CA SER A 383 -0.13 15.16 -4.90
C SER A 383 -0.02 15.82 -3.52
N LYS A 384 0.93 16.74 -3.37
CA LYS A 384 1.14 17.50 -2.13
C LYS A 384 -0.12 18.29 -1.73
N ASP A 385 -0.68 19.01 -2.71
CA ASP A 385 -1.75 19.99 -2.51
C ASP A 385 -3.02 19.70 -3.34
N HIS A 386 -2.95 18.77 -4.30
CA HIS A 386 -4.04 18.43 -5.21
C HIS A 386 -4.27 16.92 -5.26
N PHE A 387 -5.44 16.50 -5.74
CA PHE A 387 -5.70 15.11 -6.09
C PHE A 387 -6.38 15.03 -7.47
N CYS A 388 -6.21 13.91 -8.15
CA CYS A 388 -6.85 13.61 -9.42
C CYS A 388 -7.59 12.28 -9.30
N LEU A 389 -8.79 12.19 -9.87
CA LEU A 389 -9.52 10.93 -9.99
C LEU A 389 -9.42 10.44 -11.42
N CYS A 390 -8.84 9.26 -11.59
CA CYS A 390 -8.74 8.59 -12.88
C CYS A 390 -9.83 7.54 -12.97
N PHE A 391 -10.59 7.56 -14.05
CA PHE A 391 -11.55 6.51 -14.40
C PHE A 391 -10.96 5.69 -15.54
N LEU A 392 -10.97 4.38 -15.40
CA LEU A 392 -10.57 3.47 -16.45
C LEU A 392 -11.79 3.24 -17.35
N GLU A 393 -11.68 3.59 -18.62
CA GLU A 393 -12.73 3.30 -19.58
C GLU A 393 -12.90 1.78 -19.69
N THR A 394 -14.08 1.29 -19.32
CA THR A 394 -14.53 -0.06 -19.65
C THR A 394 -15.23 0.02 -21.02
N GLU A 395 -14.98 -0.95 -21.90
CA GLU A 395 -15.44 -0.97 -23.30
C GLU A 395 -16.97 -0.83 -23.50
N GLN A 396 -17.77 -0.87 -22.42
CA GLN A 396 -19.23 -0.66 -22.49
C GLN A 396 -19.65 0.79 -22.76
N GLY A 397 -18.76 1.79 -22.62
CA GLY A 397 -19.09 3.21 -22.83
C GLY A 397 -19.07 3.69 -24.30
N VAL A 398 -18.53 2.89 -25.22
CA VAL A 398 -18.33 3.31 -26.63
C VAL A 398 -19.65 3.27 -27.43
N GLY A 399 -20.66 2.54 -26.95
CA GLY A 399 -21.93 2.34 -27.67
C GLY A 399 -22.95 3.49 -27.58
N THR A 400 -22.83 4.41 -26.62
CA THR A 400 -23.89 5.41 -26.36
C THR A 400 -23.52 6.86 -26.69
N ALA A 401 -22.29 7.13 -27.14
CA ALA A 401 -21.86 8.49 -27.49
C ALA A 401 -21.96 8.82 -29.00
N PHE A 402 -22.30 7.86 -29.86
CA PHE A 402 -22.51 8.06 -31.31
C PHE A 402 -23.93 7.62 -31.72
N GLY A 403 -24.95 8.32 -31.22
CA GLY A 403 -26.35 8.10 -31.56
C GLY A 403 -27.07 9.40 -31.88
N GLN A 404 -26.92 9.87 -33.12
CA GLN A 404 -27.80 10.77 -33.88
C GLN A 404 -28.43 12.00 -33.16
N ARG A 405 -27.81 13.17 -33.35
CA ARG A 405 -28.57 14.40 -33.66
C ARG A 405 -28.52 14.58 -35.18
N GLY A 406 -29.42 13.91 -35.88
CA GLY A 406 -29.79 14.22 -37.25
C GLY A 406 -30.96 15.18 -37.24
N ASP A 407 -30.80 16.28 -37.97
CA ASP A 407 -31.83 17.27 -38.30
C ASP A 407 -33.16 16.63 -38.67
N HIS A 408 -34.28 17.25 -38.27
CA HIS A 408 -35.42 17.50 -39.16
C HIS A 408 -36.29 18.64 -38.61
N THR A 409 -36.26 19.74 -39.38
CA THR A 409 -37.29 20.79 -39.66
C THR A 409 -37.98 21.52 -38.52
#